data_AF-A0A2W4NEH5-F1
#
_entry.id   AF-A0A2W4NEH5-F1
#
_cell.length_a   1.000
_cell.length_b   1.000
_cell.length_c   1.000
_cell.angle_alpha   90.00
_cell.angle_beta   90.00
_cell.angle_gamma   90.00
#
_symmetry.space_group_name_H-M   'P 1'
#
loop_
_entity.id
_entity.type
_entity.pdbx_description
1 polymer ?
#
loop_
_entity_poly.entity_id
_entity_poly.type
_entity_poly.pdbx_seq_one_letter_code
_entity_poly.pdbx_strand_id
1 'polypeptide(L)'
;MCIRDRSDARRAGAVDARAEQEYGFELQALASQIPSSQRALALSAASPWRYPRNRAGRGYLVEDHPASYERLELPNLEDPRDLLTPERLVVGDPDHWPLQPLPASFTWIEHGAFPRLGWFGETPPWDAEEIERYVTMFPEVRFGYATPELFRQEGSIEQRFDRRALNGASLSLRFPKLRGNERFILIHLHPRRPAWSFRLPGERPKLFVDDRAGGLTEVAAHVASVSIEPDLDRVSVVWSGFTRARRVYPDSELAQMPFQVRW
;
A
#
# COMPACT_ATOMS: atom_id res chain seq x y z
N MET A 1 -12.87 -14.05 17.58
CA MET A 1 -11.42 -14.38 17.60
C MET A 1 -10.66 -13.10 17.91
N CYS A 2 -10.24 -12.91 19.17
CA CYS A 2 -9.46 -11.74 19.58
C CYS A 2 -8.02 -11.93 19.13
N ILE A 3 -7.54 -11.08 18.22
CA ILE A 3 -6.11 -10.98 17.88
C ILE A 3 -5.42 -10.36 19.11
N ARG A 4 -4.89 -11.21 19.99
CA ARG A 4 -4.30 -10.78 21.28
C ARG A 4 -2.83 -10.36 21.19
N ASP A 5 -2.23 -10.41 20.01
CA ASP A 5 -0.95 -9.78 19.77
C ASP A 5 -0.91 -9.25 18.33
N ARG A 6 -0.60 -7.97 18.15
CA ARG A 6 -0.42 -7.39 16.80
C ARG A 6 0.81 -8.00 16.10
N SER A 7 1.71 -8.64 16.85
CA SER A 7 2.87 -9.38 16.33
C SER A 7 2.51 -10.67 15.58
N ASP A 8 1.33 -11.26 15.84
CA ASP A 8 0.89 -12.53 15.25
C ASP A 8 0.01 -12.37 13.99
N ALA A 9 -0.26 -11.13 13.55
CA ALA A 9 -1.07 -10.89 12.36
C ALA A 9 -0.28 -11.20 11.07
N ARG A 10 -0.53 -12.39 10.51
CA ARG A 10 0.08 -12.95 9.31
C ARG A 10 -0.85 -12.74 8.13
N ARG A 11 -0.38 -12.05 7.10
CA ARG A 11 -1.15 -11.65 5.91
C ARG A 11 -0.59 -12.38 4.70
N ALA A 12 -1.38 -12.53 3.65
CA ALA A 12 -0.93 -13.17 2.41
C ALA A 12 0.40 -12.56 1.91
N GLY A 13 1.32 -13.41 1.47
CA GLY A 13 2.65 -13.04 0.97
C GLY A 13 3.77 -13.91 1.51
N ALA A 14 4.95 -13.33 1.70
CA ALA A 14 6.22 -13.98 2.06
C ALA A 14 7.16 -14.20 0.88
N VAL A 15 8.05 -15.18 1.06
CA VAL A 15 9.11 -15.61 0.18
C VAL A 15 9.02 -17.13 0.12
N ASP A 16 9.10 -17.70 -1.08
CA ASP A 16 9.40 -19.11 -1.24
C ASP A 16 10.89 -19.32 -0.94
N ALA A 17 11.21 -19.48 0.34
CA ALA A 17 12.59 -19.50 0.82
C ALA A 17 13.39 -20.68 0.27
N ARG A 18 12.73 -21.82 -0.03
CA ARG A 18 13.38 -22.97 -0.66
C ARG A 18 13.75 -22.61 -2.10
N ALA A 19 12.78 -22.16 -2.90
CA ALA A 19 13.04 -21.83 -4.30
C ALA A 19 14.08 -20.71 -4.43
N GLU A 20 14.02 -19.69 -3.56
CA GLU A 20 15.03 -18.62 -3.53
C GLU A 20 16.44 -19.14 -3.22
N GLN A 21 16.57 -20.12 -2.33
CA GLN A 21 17.84 -20.73 -1.98
C GLN A 21 18.38 -21.67 -3.07
N GLU A 22 17.49 -22.43 -3.72
CA GLU A 22 17.87 -23.47 -4.68
C GLU A 22 18.18 -22.90 -6.07
N TYR A 23 17.34 -21.98 -6.56
CA TYR A 23 17.46 -21.44 -7.91
C TYR A 23 18.16 -20.07 -7.97
N GLY A 24 18.22 -19.36 -6.84
CA GLY A 24 18.77 -18.01 -6.80
C GLY A 24 18.01 -17.03 -7.71
N PHE A 25 18.66 -15.93 -8.09
CA PHE A 25 18.16 -14.97 -9.10
C PHE A 25 19.29 -14.08 -9.63
N GLU A 26 19.10 -13.49 -10.81
CA GLU A 26 20.15 -12.80 -11.57
C GLU A 26 20.88 -11.71 -10.78
N LEU A 27 20.15 -10.87 -10.04
CA LEU A 27 20.76 -9.77 -9.28
C LEU A 27 21.70 -10.27 -8.15
N GLN A 28 21.58 -11.53 -7.71
CA GLN A 28 22.53 -12.09 -6.74
C GLN A 28 23.96 -12.12 -7.29
N ALA A 29 24.14 -12.37 -8.59
CA ALA A 29 25.47 -12.39 -9.22
C ALA A 29 26.14 -11.00 -9.21
N LEU A 30 25.33 -9.94 -9.17
CA LEU A 30 25.80 -8.54 -9.11
C LEU A 30 25.87 -7.99 -7.69
N ALA A 31 25.60 -8.80 -6.66
CA ALA A 31 25.51 -8.34 -5.28
C ALA A 31 26.77 -7.58 -4.81
N SER A 32 27.96 -8.01 -5.24
CA SER A 32 29.23 -7.36 -4.91
C SER A 32 29.36 -5.94 -5.46
N GLN A 33 28.64 -5.62 -6.55
CA GLN A 33 28.62 -4.31 -7.20
C GLN A 33 27.63 -3.34 -6.54
N ILE A 34 26.68 -3.86 -5.75
CA ILE A 34 25.72 -3.05 -5.01
C ILE A 34 26.38 -2.53 -3.73
N PRO A 35 26.27 -1.23 -3.41
CA PRO A 35 26.73 -0.67 -2.13
C PRO A 35 26.23 -1.51 -0.96
N SER A 36 27.12 -1.83 -0.02
CA SER A 36 26.81 -2.72 1.11
C SER A 36 25.60 -2.25 1.92
N SER A 37 25.41 -0.93 2.05
CA SER A 37 24.26 -0.31 2.73
C SER A 37 22.92 -0.54 2.03
N GLN A 38 22.91 -0.88 0.74
CA GLN A 38 21.72 -1.05 -0.08
C GLN A 38 21.48 -2.51 -0.51
N ARG A 39 22.52 -3.34 -0.44
CA ARG A 39 22.52 -4.72 -0.97
C ARG A 39 21.34 -5.57 -0.50
N ALA A 40 21.07 -5.60 0.81
CA ALA A 40 19.99 -6.42 1.35
C ALA A 40 18.61 -5.99 0.81
N LEU A 41 18.38 -4.68 0.71
CA LEU A 41 17.14 -4.14 0.16
C LEU A 41 17.01 -4.44 -1.33
N ALA A 42 18.08 -4.21 -2.10
CA ALA A 42 18.09 -4.44 -3.55
C ALA A 42 17.87 -5.92 -3.90
N LEU A 43 18.56 -6.84 -3.22
CA LEU A 43 18.39 -8.28 -3.41
C LEU A 43 16.98 -8.73 -2.99
N SER A 44 16.46 -8.24 -1.87
CA SER A 44 15.07 -8.49 -1.46
C SER A 44 14.07 -7.92 -2.45
N ALA A 45 14.43 -6.89 -3.22
CA ALA A 45 13.55 -6.27 -4.20
C ALA A 45 13.50 -6.98 -5.55
N ALA A 46 14.60 -7.64 -5.94
CA ALA A 46 14.73 -8.26 -7.24
C ALA A 46 14.44 -9.77 -7.27
N SER A 47 14.21 -10.39 -6.12
CA SER A 47 13.92 -11.81 -6.07
C SER A 47 12.52 -12.12 -6.62
N PRO A 48 12.40 -12.99 -7.65
CA PRO A 48 11.11 -13.40 -8.20
C PRO A 48 10.33 -14.30 -7.24
N TRP A 49 11.02 -14.88 -6.25
CA TRP A 49 10.45 -15.78 -5.24
C TRP A 49 9.76 -15.04 -4.09
N ARG A 50 9.75 -13.70 -4.11
CA ARG A 50 9.18 -12.85 -3.07
C ARG A 50 7.90 -12.22 -3.55
N TYR A 51 6.86 -12.29 -2.73
CA TYR A 51 5.58 -11.74 -3.10
C TYR A 51 5.63 -10.21 -3.26
N PRO A 52 5.39 -9.65 -4.46
CA PRO A 52 5.58 -8.22 -4.70
C PRO A 52 4.65 -7.31 -3.89
N ARG A 53 3.50 -7.82 -3.43
CA ARG A 53 2.55 -7.05 -2.60
C ARG A 53 2.89 -7.04 -1.11
N ASN A 54 3.56 -8.07 -0.60
CA ASN A 54 3.86 -8.21 0.82
C ASN A 54 4.94 -9.26 1.09
N ARG A 55 6.21 -8.85 1.09
CA ARG A 55 7.36 -9.74 1.31
C ARG A 55 7.47 -10.27 2.74
N ALA A 56 6.85 -9.58 3.71
CA ALA A 56 6.85 -9.97 5.11
C ALA A 56 5.65 -10.87 5.49
N GLY A 57 4.80 -11.21 4.52
CA GLY A 57 3.60 -12.02 4.72
C GLY A 57 3.86 -13.50 5.03
N ARG A 58 2.85 -14.32 4.73
CA ARG A 58 2.78 -15.79 4.85
C ARG A 58 1.87 -16.38 3.76
N GLY A 59 2.06 -17.66 3.44
CA GLY A 59 1.22 -18.37 2.47
C GLY A 59 1.53 -18.08 1.00
N TYR A 60 2.79 -17.79 0.64
CA TYR A 60 3.23 -17.63 -0.75
C TYR A 60 4.27 -18.69 -1.09
N LEU A 61 3.91 -19.61 -1.99
CA LEU A 61 4.82 -20.61 -2.56
C LEU A 61 4.76 -20.48 -4.07
N VAL A 62 5.91 -20.44 -4.73
CA VAL A 62 5.95 -20.46 -6.18
C VAL A 62 5.96 -21.90 -6.67
N GLU A 63 6.73 -22.78 -6.04
CA GLU A 63 6.84 -24.17 -6.47
C GLU A 63 6.00 -25.15 -5.65
N ASP A 64 5.48 -26.16 -6.34
CA ASP A 64 4.87 -27.34 -5.73
C ASP A 64 5.98 -28.29 -5.28
N HIS A 65 6.31 -28.25 -3.99
CA HIS A 65 7.30 -29.15 -3.41
C HIS A 65 6.91 -29.58 -1.99
N PRO A 66 6.95 -30.89 -1.66
CA PRO A 66 6.57 -31.41 -0.34
C PRO A 66 7.21 -30.68 0.84
N ALA A 67 8.53 -30.46 0.79
CA ALA A 67 9.25 -29.78 1.86
C ALA A 67 8.87 -28.29 2.06
N SER A 68 8.28 -27.65 1.03
CA SER A 68 7.78 -26.28 1.15
C SER A 68 6.49 -26.23 1.97
N TYR A 69 5.61 -27.24 1.85
CA TYR A 69 4.36 -27.30 2.61
C TYR A 69 4.58 -27.50 4.10
N GLU A 70 5.52 -28.35 4.50
CA GLU A 70 5.82 -28.62 5.91
C GLU A 70 6.26 -27.38 6.70
N ARG A 71 6.84 -26.40 5.98
CA ARG A 71 7.34 -25.14 6.55
C ARG A 71 6.40 -23.97 6.30
N LEU A 72 5.33 -24.18 5.55
CA LEU A 72 4.43 -23.11 5.16
C LEU A 72 3.52 -22.72 6.31
N GLU A 73 3.71 -21.51 6.82
CA GLU A 73 2.69 -20.87 7.64
C GLU A 73 1.66 -20.20 6.74
N LEU A 74 0.37 -20.37 7.07
CA LEU A 74 -0.73 -19.71 6.38
C LEU A 74 -1.04 -18.33 6.98
N PRO A 75 -1.56 -17.39 6.18
CA PRO A 75 -2.09 -16.13 6.70
C PRO A 75 -3.26 -16.40 7.66
N ASN A 76 -3.40 -15.55 8.67
CA ASN A 76 -4.56 -15.52 9.58
C ASN A 76 -5.40 -14.24 9.43
N LEU A 77 -4.99 -13.34 8.53
CA LEU A 77 -5.72 -12.14 8.13
C LEU A 77 -5.83 -12.10 6.60
N GLU A 78 -7.06 -12.21 6.11
CA GLU A 78 -7.40 -12.29 4.69
C GLU A 78 -8.54 -11.33 4.35
N ASP A 79 -8.65 -10.93 3.06
CA ASP A 79 -9.81 -10.19 2.58
C ASP A 79 -10.92 -11.22 2.30
N PRO A 80 -12.11 -11.11 2.91
CA PRO A 80 -13.20 -12.07 2.68
C PRO A 80 -13.63 -12.19 1.21
N ARG A 81 -13.27 -11.24 0.35
CA ARG A 81 -13.58 -11.25 -1.08
C ARG A 81 -12.49 -11.92 -1.92
N ASP A 82 -11.35 -12.24 -1.32
CA ASP A 82 -10.16 -12.76 -2.02
C ASP A 82 -9.36 -13.68 -1.09
N LEU A 83 -9.92 -14.86 -0.83
CA LEU A 83 -9.34 -15.85 0.08
C LEU A 83 -8.20 -16.62 -0.59
N LEU A 84 -7.23 -17.03 0.22
CA LEU A 84 -6.28 -18.08 -0.14
C LEU A 84 -7.02 -19.43 -0.10
N THR A 85 -7.01 -20.12 -1.24
CA THR A 85 -7.60 -21.47 -1.36
C THR A 85 -6.50 -22.48 -1.68
N PRO A 86 -6.73 -23.78 -1.48
CA PRO A 86 -5.75 -24.81 -1.84
C PRO A 86 -5.25 -24.69 -3.28
N GLU A 87 -6.13 -24.35 -4.22
CA GLU A 87 -5.83 -24.19 -5.66
C GLU A 87 -4.97 -22.96 -5.96
N ARG A 88 -4.91 -22.00 -5.03
CA ARG A 88 -4.11 -20.78 -5.14
C ARG A 88 -2.85 -20.84 -4.26
N LEU A 89 -2.67 -21.89 -3.47
CA LEU A 89 -1.59 -21.99 -2.50
C LEU A 89 -0.20 -21.98 -3.16
N VAL A 90 -0.10 -22.62 -4.32
CA VAL A 90 1.08 -22.63 -5.18
C VAL A 90 0.82 -21.72 -6.37
N VAL A 91 1.72 -20.76 -6.60
CA VAL A 91 1.62 -19.82 -7.72
C VAL A 91 1.98 -20.49 -9.04
N GLY A 92 2.90 -21.46 -9.01
CA GLY A 92 3.39 -22.22 -10.16
C GLY A 92 4.47 -21.47 -10.94
N ASP A 93 4.17 -20.23 -11.31
CA ASP A 93 5.08 -19.35 -12.04
C ASP A 93 5.30 -18.06 -11.23
N PRO A 94 6.55 -17.57 -11.02
CA PRO A 94 6.78 -16.29 -10.36
C PRO A 94 5.98 -15.14 -10.96
N ASP A 95 5.75 -15.15 -12.27
CA ASP A 95 5.00 -14.12 -12.95
C ASP A 95 3.55 -14.17 -12.49
N HIS A 96 2.88 -15.31 -12.30
CA HIS A 96 1.47 -15.37 -11.86
C HIS A 96 1.11 -14.76 -10.47
N TRP A 97 2.03 -14.10 -9.76
CA TRP A 97 1.78 -13.43 -8.48
C TRP A 97 0.55 -12.49 -8.42
N PRO A 98 0.12 -11.72 -9.45
CA PRO A 98 -1.04 -10.86 -9.38
C PRO A 98 -2.34 -11.64 -9.28
N LEU A 99 -2.36 -12.90 -9.71
CA LEU A 99 -3.50 -13.79 -9.54
C LEU A 99 -3.67 -14.23 -8.08
N GLN A 100 -2.66 -14.01 -7.24
CA GLN A 100 -2.70 -14.36 -5.81
C GLN A 100 -3.51 -13.37 -4.97
N PRO A 101 -4.02 -13.80 -3.80
CA PRO A 101 -4.83 -12.96 -2.91
C PRO A 101 -4.18 -11.65 -2.47
N LEU A 102 -4.94 -10.55 -2.41
CA LEU A 102 -4.44 -9.31 -1.81
C LEU A 102 -4.10 -9.49 -0.31
N PRO A 103 -2.95 -8.96 0.15
CA PRO A 103 -2.66 -8.91 1.58
C PRO A 103 -3.69 -8.02 2.31
N ALA A 104 -4.50 -8.61 3.19
CA ALA A 104 -5.37 -7.84 4.07
C ALA A 104 -4.57 -7.22 5.22
N SER A 105 -4.75 -5.93 5.47
CA SER A 105 -3.94 -5.17 6.44
C SER A 105 -4.71 -3.98 7.01
N PHE A 106 -4.44 -3.64 8.27
CA PHE A 106 -4.81 -2.37 8.91
C PHE A 106 -3.64 -1.38 9.02
N THR A 107 -2.46 -1.75 8.51
CA THR A 107 -1.27 -0.89 8.49
C THR A 107 -0.98 -0.38 7.08
N TRP A 108 0.13 0.35 6.95
CA TRP A 108 0.56 0.93 5.70
C TRP A 108 1.07 -0.12 4.70
N ILE A 109 0.98 0.22 3.42
CA ILE A 109 1.64 -0.43 2.29
C ILE A 109 2.96 0.30 2.06
N GLU A 110 4.06 -0.45 2.06
CA GLU A 110 5.39 0.10 1.82
C GLU A 110 5.54 0.63 0.39
N HIS A 111 6.45 1.59 0.19
CA HIS A 111 6.65 2.23 -1.12
C HIS A 111 7.03 1.22 -2.22
N GLY A 112 7.86 0.23 -1.87
CA GLY A 112 8.31 -0.81 -2.79
C GLY A 112 7.34 -1.99 -2.96
N ALA A 113 6.17 -1.94 -2.32
CA ALA A 113 5.16 -2.98 -2.46
C ALA A 113 4.15 -2.61 -3.56
N PHE A 114 3.75 -3.59 -4.37
CA PHE A 114 2.68 -3.40 -5.34
C PHE A 114 1.30 -3.29 -4.63
N PRO A 115 0.35 -2.46 -5.09
CA PRO A 115 0.35 -1.58 -6.28
C PRO A 115 1.04 -0.22 -6.09
N ARG A 116 1.60 0.06 -4.91
CA ARG A 116 2.17 1.37 -4.60
C ARG A 116 3.38 1.71 -5.47
N LEU A 117 4.25 0.72 -5.71
CA LEU A 117 5.36 0.83 -6.68
C LEU A 117 4.83 1.14 -8.09
N GLY A 118 3.76 0.45 -8.51
CA GLY A 118 3.07 0.70 -9.79
C GLY A 118 2.68 2.16 -9.97
N TRP A 119 2.09 2.76 -8.93
CA TRP A 119 1.69 4.17 -8.96
C TRP A 119 2.88 5.15 -8.89
N PHE A 120 4.06 4.71 -8.46
CA PHE A 120 5.28 5.51 -8.66
C PHE A 120 5.76 5.50 -10.11
N GLY A 121 5.11 4.71 -10.98
CA GLY A 121 5.47 4.56 -12.37
C GLY A 121 6.43 3.40 -12.62
N GLU A 122 6.55 2.45 -11.69
CA GLU A 122 7.39 1.27 -11.85
C GLU A 122 6.60 0.00 -11.57
N THR A 123 6.63 -0.94 -12.50
CA THR A 123 5.91 -2.22 -12.38
C THR A 123 6.91 -3.34 -12.57
N PRO A 124 6.77 -4.46 -11.84
CA PRO A 124 7.52 -5.67 -12.18
C PRO A 124 7.35 -5.98 -13.68
N PRO A 125 8.42 -6.41 -14.38
CA PRO A 125 8.31 -6.82 -15.76
C PRO A 125 7.28 -7.94 -15.86
N TRP A 126 6.49 -7.91 -16.93
CA TRP A 126 5.37 -8.80 -17.14
C TRP A 126 5.21 -9.05 -18.64
N ASP A 127 4.90 -10.28 -19.04
CA ASP A 127 4.61 -10.62 -20.43
C ASP A 127 3.33 -9.93 -20.97
N ALA A 128 3.47 -9.14 -22.03
CA ALA A 128 2.34 -8.34 -22.53
C ALA A 128 1.12 -9.18 -22.94
N GLU A 129 1.29 -10.40 -23.44
CA GLU A 129 0.17 -11.28 -23.79
C GLU A 129 -0.56 -11.77 -22.54
N GLU A 130 0.17 -12.06 -21.47
CA GLU A 130 -0.40 -12.41 -20.18
C GLU A 130 -1.15 -11.25 -19.51
N ILE A 131 -0.67 -9.99 -19.63
CA ILE A 131 -1.44 -8.82 -19.16
C ILE A 131 -2.79 -8.81 -19.86
N GLU A 132 -2.80 -8.84 -21.19
CA GLU A 132 -4.04 -8.75 -21.96
C GLU A 132 -4.99 -9.92 -21.66
N ARG A 133 -4.45 -11.10 -21.34
CA ARG A 133 -5.23 -12.27 -20.94
C ARG A 133 -5.84 -12.15 -19.53
N TYR A 134 -5.08 -11.65 -18.57
CA TYR A 134 -5.39 -11.82 -17.14
C TYR A 134 -5.64 -10.53 -16.36
N VAL A 135 -5.38 -9.34 -16.90
CA VAL A 135 -5.41 -8.08 -16.13
C VAL A 135 -6.76 -7.82 -15.45
N THR A 136 -7.87 -8.27 -16.05
CA THR A 136 -9.21 -8.14 -15.46
C THR A 136 -9.45 -9.09 -14.29
N MET A 137 -8.66 -10.16 -14.16
CA MET A 137 -8.69 -11.09 -13.03
C MET A 137 -7.86 -10.60 -11.84
N PHE A 138 -6.95 -9.64 -12.05
CA PHE A 138 -6.11 -9.10 -11.00
C PHE A 138 -6.97 -8.43 -9.93
N PRO A 139 -6.85 -8.82 -8.65
CA PRO A 139 -7.68 -8.29 -7.57
C PRO A 139 -7.69 -6.76 -7.47
N GLU A 140 -6.60 -6.07 -7.78
CA GLU A 140 -6.57 -4.60 -7.80
C GLU A 140 -7.53 -4.01 -8.82
N VAL A 141 -7.64 -4.63 -10.00
CA VAL A 141 -8.56 -4.20 -11.06
C VAL A 141 -9.98 -4.66 -10.73
N ARG A 142 -10.14 -5.94 -10.38
CA ARG A 142 -11.44 -6.55 -10.05
C ARG A 142 -12.17 -5.83 -8.92
N PHE A 143 -11.43 -5.32 -7.93
CA PHE A 143 -11.99 -4.57 -6.80
C PHE A 143 -11.96 -3.06 -6.97
N GLY A 144 -11.48 -2.55 -8.11
CA GLY A 144 -11.47 -1.12 -8.43
C GLY A 144 -10.44 -0.30 -7.66
N TYR A 145 -9.40 -0.93 -7.13
CA TYR A 145 -8.28 -0.23 -6.49
C TYR A 145 -7.31 0.37 -7.53
N ALA A 146 -7.13 -0.30 -8.66
CA ALA A 146 -6.29 0.11 -9.78
C ALA A 146 -7.05 0.01 -11.10
N THR A 147 -6.52 0.66 -12.13
CA THR A 147 -6.97 0.49 -13.51
C THR A 147 -6.01 -0.47 -14.24
N PRO A 148 -6.42 -1.12 -15.34
CA PRO A 148 -5.55 -2.03 -16.09
C PRO A 148 -4.23 -1.40 -16.54
N GLU A 149 -4.23 -0.09 -16.80
CA GLU A 149 -3.05 0.67 -17.23
C GLU A 149 -1.93 0.64 -16.19
N LEU A 150 -2.25 0.40 -14.92
CA LEU A 150 -1.23 0.24 -13.87
C LEU A 150 -0.26 -0.89 -14.19
N PHE A 151 -0.67 -1.91 -14.93
CA PHE A 151 0.16 -3.08 -15.24
C PHE A 151 0.95 -2.91 -16.53
N ARG A 152 0.64 -1.88 -17.34
CA ARG A 152 1.30 -1.64 -18.63
C ARG A 152 2.58 -0.82 -18.46
N GLN A 153 3.65 -1.21 -19.15
CA GLN A 153 4.94 -0.51 -19.15
C GLN A 153 5.06 0.51 -20.29
N GLU A 154 4.08 1.38 -20.43
CA GLU A 154 4.04 2.38 -21.51
C GLU A 154 4.31 3.79 -20.97
N GLY A 155 5.18 4.54 -21.65
CA GLY A 155 5.52 5.93 -21.31
C GLY A 155 6.58 6.09 -20.23
N SER A 156 6.90 7.34 -19.88
CA SER A 156 7.90 7.66 -18.87
C SER A 156 7.38 7.42 -17.44
N ILE A 157 8.28 7.35 -16.46
CA ILE A 157 7.91 7.23 -15.04
C ILE A 157 7.03 8.41 -14.62
N GLU A 158 7.36 9.62 -15.07
CA GLU A 158 6.61 10.85 -14.76
C GLU A 158 5.18 10.82 -15.33
N GLN A 159 5.01 10.24 -16.53
CA GLN A 159 3.70 10.09 -17.16
C GLN A 159 2.82 9.06 -16.44
N ARG A 160 3.43 8.05 -15.82
CA ARG A 160 2.75 6.98 -15.08
C ARG A 160 2.54 7.29 -13.60
N PHE A 161 3.18 8.34 -13.07
CA PHE A 161 3.05 8.71 -11.67
C PHE A 161 1.58 9.03 -11.32
N ASP A 162 1.06 8.31 -10.34
CA ASP A 162 -0.27 8.48 -9.79
C ASP A 162 -0.18 8.90 -8.32
N ARG A 163 -0.95 9.93 -7.95
CA ARG A 163 -0.99 10.47 -6.58
C ARG A 163 -1.42 9.45 -5.54
N ARG A 164 -2.08 8.36 -5.93
CA ARG A 164 -2.38 7.19 -5.07
C ARG A 164 -1.11 6.57 -4.48
N ALA A 165 0.05 6.75 -5.12
CA ALA A 165 1.37 6.36 -4.58
C ALA A 165 1.69 7.06 -3.24
N LEU A 166 1.15 8.26 -3.01
CA LEU A 166 1.40 9.04 -1.80
C LEU A 166 0.50 8.66 -0.63
N ASN A 167 -0.50 7.81 -0.86
CA ASN A 167 -1.33 7.26 0.20
C ASN A 167 -0.75 5.92 0.66
N GLY A 168 -0.36 5.84 1.93
CA GLY A 168 0.18 4.63 2.53
C GLY A 168 -0.87 3.65 3.03
N ALA A 169 -2.16 4.00 3.12
CA ALA A 169 -3.18 3.11 3.67
C ALA A 169 -3.31 1.80 2.87
N SER A 170 -3.65 0.71 3.57
CA SER A 170 -4.13 -0.54 2.95
C SER A 170 -5.23 -0.25 1.93
N LEU A 171 -5.31 -1.04 0.86
CA LEU A 171 -6.19 -0.76 -0.29
C LEU A 171 -7.65 -0.59 0.11
N SER A 172 -8.14 -1.44 1.01
CA SER A 172 -9.51 -1.39 1.53
C SER A 172 -9.80 -0.23 2.48
N LEU A 173 -8.76 0.48 2.94
CA LEU A 173 -8.86 1.65 3.82
C LEU A 173 -8.67 2.97 3.09
N ARG A 174 -8.64 2.94 1.75
CA ARG A 174 -8.56 4.14 0.90
C ARG A 174 -9.96 4.59 0.52
N PHE A 175 -10.25 5.85 0.79
CA PHE A 175 -11.53 6.48 0.46
C PHE A 175 -11.29 7.61 -0.55
N PRO A 176 -12.17 7.79 -1.56
CA PRO A 176 -12.00 8.87 -2.55
C PRO A 176 -12.03 10.27 -1.92
N LYS A 177 -12.98 10.54 -1.03
CA LYS A 177 -13.06 11.80 -0.28
C LYS A 177 -13.90 11.63 0.99
N LEU A 178 -13.34 12.04 2.12
CA LEU A 178 -14.07 12.16 3.38
C LEU A 178 -14.54 13.61 3.58
N ARG A 179 -15.76 13.76 4.09
CA ARG A 179 -16.47 15.00 4.42
C ARG A 179 -16.11 15.50 5.82
N GLY A 180 -15.53 14.66 6.67
CA GLY A 180 -15.17 14.98 8.05
C GLY A 180 -16.30 14.80 9.04
N ASN A 181 -17.43 14.21 8.65
CA ASN A 181 -18.58 13.91 9.52
C ASN A 181 -19.07 12.46 9.39
N GLU A 182 -18.25 11.59 8.78
CA GLU A 182 -18.51 10.18 8.63
C GLU A 182 -18.67 9.47 9.98
N ARG A 183 -19.51 8.42 9.97
CA ARG A 183 -19.63 7.48 11.08
C ARG A 183 -18.73 6.29 10.82
N PHE A 184 -17.92 5.92 11.80
CA PHE A 184 -17.09 4.73 11.79
C PHE A 184 -17.57 3.73 12.83
N ILE A 185 -17.42 2.44 12.51
CA ILE A 185 -17.67 1.33 13.42
C ILE A 185 -16.51 0.35 13.26
N LEU A 186 -15.82 0.09 14.36
CA LEU A 186 -14.79 -0.92 14.45
C LEU A 186 -15.37 -2.13 15.19
N ILE A 187 -15.41 -3.28 14.53
CA ILE A 187 -15.94 -4.52 15.09
C ILE A 187 -14.76 -5.44 15.42
N HIS A 188 -14.64 -5.85 16.67
CA HIS A 188 -13.56 -6.71 17.19
C HIS A 188 -12.13 -6.18 16.99
N LEU A 189 -11.95 -4.88 16.75
CA LEU A 189 -10.63 -4.24 16.62
C LEU A 189 -10.21 -3.46 17.87
N HIS A 190 -11.12 -3.22 18.81
CA HIS A 190 -10.80 -2.54 20.06
C HIS A 190 -10.48 -3.56 21.16
N PRO A 191 -9.43 -3.35 21.97
CA PRO A 191 -8.97 -4.34 22.96
C PRO A 191 -9.98 -4.67 24.08
N ARG A 192 -10.97 -3.80 24.29
CA ARG A 192 -11.91 -3.85 25.42
C ARG A 192 -13.37 -3.81 24.97
N ARG A 193 -13.65 -3.46 23.72
CA ARG A 193 -15.00 -3.24 23.21
C ARG A 193 -15.23 -4.10 21.98
N PRO A 194 -16.28 -4.97 21.96
CA PRO A 194 -16.57 -5.79 20.79
C PRO A 194 -17.00 -4.94 19.59
N ALA A 195 -17.58 -3.77 19.84
CA ALA A 195 -17.84 -2.74 18.84
C ALA A 195 -17.45 -1.37 19.41
N TRP A 196 -16.75 -0.57 18.62
CA TRP A 196 -16.44 0.81 18.93
C TRP A 196 -16.91 1.71 17.79
N SER A 197 -17.92 2.54 18.06
CA SER A 197 -18.50 3.44 17.07
C SER A 197 -18.31 4.88 17.46
N PHE A 198 -17.96 5.72 16.49
CA PHE A 198 -17.84 7.17 16.67
C PHE A 198 -18.20 7.89 15.37
N ARG A 199 -18.33 9.21 15.46
CA ARG A 199 -18.54 10.10 14.31
C ARG A 199 -17.42 11.14 14.30
N LEU A 200 -16.90 11.46 13.12
CA LEU A 200 -15.96 12.56 12.97
C LEU A 200 -16.63 13.90 13.31
N PRO A 201 -15.90 14.90 13.83
CA PRO A 201 -16.49 16.09 14.46
C PRO A 201 -17.39 16.91 13.54
N GLY A 202 -17.22 16.84 12.22
CA GLY A 202 -17.97 17.64 11.24
C GLY A 202 -17.53 19.10 11.17
N GLU A 203 -16.86 19.61 12.19
CA GLU A 203 -16.14 20.88 12.18
C GLU A 203 -15.06 20.88 11.10
N ARG A 204 -14.98 21.98 10.35
CA ARG A 204 -14.05 22.16 9.24
C ARG A 204 -13.25 23.44 9.45
N PRO A 205 -11.91 23.37 9.51
CA PRO A 205 -11.10 24.57 9.64
C PRO A 205 -11.18 25.41 8.36
N LYS A 206 -11.08 26.73 8.50
CA LYS A 206 -10.75 27.62 7.40
C LYS A 206 -9.23 27.72 7.29
N LEU A 207 -8.71 27.37 6.13
CA LEU A 207 -7.28 27.39 5.85
C LEU A 207 -6.96 28.58 4.95
N PHE A 208 -5.91 29.31 5.27
CA PHE A 208 -5.45 30.43 4.46
C PHE A 208 -3.96 30.31 4.21
N VAL A 209 -3.53 30.65 3.00
CA VAL A 209 -2.13 30.61 2.56
C VAL A 209 -1.76 31.92 1.88
N ASP A 210 -0.48 32.29 1.96
CA ASP A 210 0.09 33.47 1.29
C ASP A 210 -0.24 33.49 -0.20
N ASP A 211 -0.87 34.56 -0.65
CA ASP A 211 -1.26 34.76 -2.05
C ASP A 211 -0.15 35.36 -2.91
N ARG A 212 0.98 35.76 -2.32
CA ARG A 212 2.11 36.48 -2.93
C ARG A 212 1.74 37.85 -3.52
N ALA A 213 0.65 38.43 -3.07
CA ALA A 213 0.21 39.81 -3.33
C ALA A 213 0.11 40.63 -2.03
N GLY A 214 0.70 40.12 -0.93
CA GLY A 214 0.66 40.75 0.39
C GLY A 214 -0.56 40.37 1.22
N GLY A 215 -1.33 39.36 0.79
CA GLY A 215 -2.53 38.87 1.45
C GLY A 215 -2.53 37.38 1.74
N LEU A 216 -3.63 36.92 2.34
CA LEU A 216 -3.92 35.51 2.56
C LEU A 216 -5.17 35.14 1.75
N THR A 217 -5.09 34.06 0.98
CA THR A 217 -6.23 33.50 0.26
C THR A 217 -6.75 32.26 0.97
N GLU A 218 -8.07 32.19 1.17
CA GLU A 218 -8.73 31.00 1.72
C GLU A 218 -8.65 29.83 0.73
N VAL A 219 -8.29 28.65 1.22
CA VAL A 219 -8.22 27.41 0.45
C VAL A 219 -9.19 26.38 1.02
N ALA A 220 -9.79 25.58 0.12
CA ALA A 220 -10.75 24.57 0.52
C ALA A 220 -10.08 23.48 1.38
N ALA A 221 -10.48 23.42 2.64
CA ALA A 221 -10.09 22.36 3.55
C ALA A 221 -10.76 21.03 3.17
N HIS A 222 -9.97 19.97 3.14
CA HIS A 222 -10.45 18.61 2.98
C HIS A 222 -9.72 17.68 3.95
N VAL A 223 -10.39 16.60 4.34
CA VAL A 223 -9.77 15.57 5.17
C VAL A 223 -8.71 14.86 4.33
N ALA A 224 -7.45 14.97 4.76
CA ALA A 224 -6.31 14.31 4.15
C ALA A 224 -6.20 12.86 4.62
N SER A 225 -6.31 12.65 5.94
CA SER A 225 -6.22 11.33 6.55
C SER A 225 -7.01 11.27 7.86
N VAL A 226 -7.45 10.06 8.19
CA VAL A 226 -8.04 9.71 9.47
C VAL A 226 -7.22 8.55 10.03
N SER A 227 -6.60 8.75 11.20
CA SER A 227 -5.93 7.70 11.94
C SER A 227 -6.82 7.26 13.11
N ILE A 228 -7.03 5.96 13.24
CA ILE A 228 -7.87 5.38 14.28
C ILE A 228 -6.99 4.45 15.11
N GLU A 229 -6.81 4.78 16.38
CA GLU A 229 -5.90 4.09 17.29
C GLU A 229 -6.72 3.54 18.46
N PRO A 230 -7.37 2.37 18.29
CA PRO A 230 -8.32 1.84 19.26
C PRO A 230 -7.68 1.45 20.59
N ASP A 231 -6.39 1.14 20.61
CA ASP A 231 -5.66 0.85 21.85
C ASP A 231 -5.44 2.10 22.71
N LEU A 232 -5.52 3.28 22.08
CA LEU A 232 -5.36 4.58 22.72
C LEU A 232 -6.69 5.34 22.85
N ASP A 233 -7.82 4.70 22.49
CA ASP A 233 -9.14 5.35 22.43
C ASP A 233 -9.09 6.67 21.61
N ARG A 234 -8.24 6.75 20.57
CA ARG A 234 -7.90 7.99 19.86
C ARG A 234 -8.29 7.96 18.39
N VAL A 235 -8.81 9.09 17.92
CA VAL A 235 -9.05 9.37 16.49
C VAL A 235 -8.38 10.69 16.15
N SER A 236 -7.53 10.68 15.13
CA SER A 236 -6.82 11.87 14.65
C SER A 236 -7.25 12.18 13.23
N VAL A 237 -7.65 13.42 12.96
CA VAL A 237 -8.06 13.89 11.63
C VAL A 237 -7.07 14.94 11.15
N VAL A 238 -6.48 14.72 9.99
CA VAL A 238 -5.62 15.71 9.33
C VAL A 238 -6.43 16.41 8.26
N TRP A 239 -6.42 17.74 8.30
CA TRP A 239 -6.99 18.59 7.25
C TRP A 239 -5.88 19.16 6.39
N SER A 240 -6.09 19.21 5.08
CA SER A 240 -5.19 19.88 4.13
C SER A 240 -5.97 20.79 3.20
N GLY A 241 -5.25 21.76 2.64
CA GLY A 241 -5.72 22.64 1.58
C GLY A 241 -4.57 22.87 0.61
N PHE A 242 -4.89 22.96 -0.68
CA PHE A 242 -3.89 23.18 -1.72
C PHE A 242 -4.36 24.32 -2.63
N THR A 243 -3.40 25.13 -3.07
CA THR A 243 -3.60 26.12 -4.12
C THR A 243 -2.47 26.02 -5.14
N ARG A 244 -2.69 26.57 -6.33
CA ARG A 244 -1.67 26.59 -7.37
C ARG A 244 -0.57 27.58 -6.97
N ALA A 245 0.66 27.10 -6.88
CA ALA A 245 1.82 27.95 -6.71
C ALA A 245 2.03 28.83 -7.97
N ARG A 246 2.41 30.10 -7.79
CA ARG A 246 2.71 31.01 -8.92
C ARG A 246 4.02 30.64 -9.61
N ARG A 247 4.95 30.07 -8.86
CA ARG A 247 6.25 29.55 -9.29
C ARG A 247 6.72 28.49 -8.32
N VAL A 248 7.80 27.80 -8.65
CA VAL A 248 8.52 26.97 -7.67
C VAL A 248 9.13 27.89 -6.61
N TYR A 249 8.91 27.56 -5.35
CA TYR A 249 9.48 28.26 -4.20
C TYR A 249 10.62 27.41 -3.62
N PRO A 250 11.79 27.99 -3.32
CA PRO A 250 12.83 27.29 -2.59
C PRO A 250 12.39 27.03 -1.14
N ASP A 251 12.96 26.00 -0.51
CA ASP A 251 12.60 25.58 0.86
C ASP A 251 12.72 26.71 1.88
N SER A 252 13.75 27.57 1.73
CA SER A 252 13.95 28.73 2.59
C SER A 252 12.81 29.75 2.52
N GLU A 253 12.18 29.88 1.36
CA GLU A 253 11.02 30.75 1.13
C GLU A 253 9.74 30.08 1.64
N LEU A 254 9.54 28.79 1.36
CA LEU A 254 8.41 28.00 1.87
C LEU A 254 8.33 28.03 3.40
N ALA A 255 9.48 27.89 4.08
CA ALA A 255 9.56 27.92 5.54
C ALA A 255 9.10 29.26 6.16
N GLN A 256 9.12 30.34 5.38
CA GLN A 256 8.72 31.68 5.81
C GLN A 256 7.34 32.09 5.29
N MET A 257 6.69 31.24 4.48
CA MET A 257 5.37 31.56 3.94
C MET A 257 4.34 31.62 5.07
N PRO A 258 3.64 32.76 5.24
CA PRO A 258 2.57 32.82 6.22
C PRO A 258 1.41 31.92 5.79
N PHE A 259 0.84 31.24 6.77
CA PHE A 259 -0.42 30.53 6.66
C PHE A 259 -1.23 30.76 7.93
N GLN A 260 -2.55 30.60 7.82
CA GLN A 260 -3.46 30.75 8.96
C GLN A 260 -4.46 29.60 8.98
N VAL A 261 -4.75 29.10 10.17
CA VAL A 261 -5.84 28.15 10.43
C VAL A 261 -6.82 28.80 11.40
N ARG A 262 -8.12 28.75 11.07
CA ARG A 262 -9.21 29.19 11.96
C ARG A 262 -10.19 28.03 12.14
N TRP A 263 -10.66 27.82 13.37
CA TRP A 263 -11.68 26.84 13.72
C TRP A 263 -13.03 27.51 13.93
#